data_AF-A0A7G9B410-F1
#
_entry.id   AF-A0A7G9B410-F1
#
_cell.length_a   1.000
_cell.length_b   1.000
_cell.length_c   1.000
_cell.angle_alpha   90.00
_cell.angle_beta   90.00
_cell.angle_gamma   90.00
#
_symmetry.space_group_name_H-M   'P 1'
#
loop_
_entity.id
_entity.type
_entity.pdbx_description
1 polymer ?
#
loop_
_entity_poly.entity_id
_entity_poly.type
_entity_poly.pdbx_seq_one_letter_code
_entity_poly.pdbx_strand_id
1 'polypeptide(L)'
;MAKLRILTLLCAAMLLAGCTSNQEPGGTASTSAAVRPTDVGQAAGQDAESAVSGAGEDAGQFPLDDTAFIGEYLDSDGDEPNLEIAKGDDGKYIVQIGIFRLATLSDGIGELTADGMEFTATDPSGDPIRGVITVEDQSAVVTFTESTWEFIETGAVFSYTKSSDRPNIWSAAAG
;
A
#
# COMPACT_ATOMS: atom_id res chain seq x y z
N MET A 1 -3.10 -21.66 34.78
CA MET A 1 -4.23 -20.69 34.69
C MET A 1 -3.93 -19.51 35.60
N ALA A 2 -3.47 -18.38 35.04
CA ALA A 2 -3.28 -17.14 35.78
C ALA A 2 -4.08 -16.04 35.08
N LYS A 3 -4.88 -15.32 35.88
CA LYS A 3 -5.85 -14.30 35.47
C LYS A 3 -5.16 -12.95 35.23
N LEU A 4 -5.49 -12.36 34.07
CA LEU A 4 -5.95 -10.98 33.83
C LEU A 4 -5.49 -9.88 34.80
N ARG A 5 -4.82 -8.85 34.26
CA ARG A 5 -5.09 -7.42 34.56
C ARG A 5 -4.82 -6.52 33.36
N ILE A 6 -5.91 -6.04 32.75
CA ILE A 6 -5.96 -4.91 31.81
C ILE A 6 -5.67 -3.63 32.60
N LEU A 7 -4.73 -2.81 32.14
CA LEU A 7 -4.51 -1.46 32.65
C LEU A 7 -4.82 -0.45 31.54
N THR A 8 -5.97 0.19 31.69
CA THR A 8 -6.48 1.24 30.82
C THR A 8 -5.86 2.60 31.17
N LEU A 9 -5.79 3.47 30.15
CA LEU A 9 -5.91 4.93 30.20
C LEU A 9 -4.64 5.78 30.44
N LEU A 10 -4.29 6.62 29.46
CA LEU A 10 -4.24 8.08 29.67
C LEU A 10 -4.31 8.85 28.34
N CYS A 11 -5.42 9.55 28.13
CA CYS A 11 -5.54 10.62 27.12
C CYS A 11 -4.66 11.81 27.53
N ALA A 12 -3.94 12.39 26.57
CA ALA A 12 -3.47 13.76 26.66
C ALA A 12 -3.71 14.46 25.31
N ALA A 13 -4.83 15.16 25.21
CA ALA A 13 -5.06 16.15 24.18
C ALA A 13 -4.27 17.43 24.51
N MET A 14 -3.43 17.92 23.60
CA MET A 14 -2.96 19.29 23.63
C MET A 14 -3.54 20.06 22.44
N LEU A 15 -4.58 20.85 22.74
CA LEU A 15 -5.04 21.96 21.91
C LEU A 15 -4.16 23.17 22.23
N LEU A 16 -3.51 23.75 21.22
CA LEU A 16 -2.98 25.10 21.29
C LEU A 16 -3.81 26.00 20.37
N ALA A 17 -4.62 26.84 21.03
CA ALA A 17 -5.32 27.96 20.44
C ALA A 17 -4.35 29.13 20.26
N GLY A 18 -4.37 29.77 19.09
CA GLY A 18 -3.80 31.09 18.84
C GLY A 18 -4.79 31.92 18.02
N CYS A 19 -5.55 32.77 18.71
CA CYS A 19 -6.36 33.84 18.11
C CYS A 19 -5.55 35.14 18.15
N THR A 20 -5.62 35.96 17.09
CA THR A 20 -5.70 37.45 17.11
C THR A 20 -5.33 38.01 15.72
N SER A 21 -5.82 39.13 15.18
CA SER A 21 -7.10 39.85 15.16
C SER A 21 -7.00 40.90 14.02
N ASN A 22 -8.15 41.43 13.57
CA ASN A 22 -8.39 42.74 12.91
C ASN A 22 -8.56 42.81 11.37
N GLN A 23 -9.81 42.64 10.91
CA GLN A 23 -10.81 43.69 10.55
C GLN A 23 -10.37 44.98 9.77
N GLU A 24 -10.73 45.01 8.47
CA GLU A 24 -11.45 46.06 7.67
C GLU A 24 -10.85 47.48 7.40
N PRO A 25 -11.48 48.35 6.55
CA PRO A 25 -12.16 48.19 5.24
C PRO A 25 -11.87 49.35 4.22
N GLY A 26 -12.50 49.28 3.03
CA GLY A 26 -12.82 50.44 2.14
C GLY A 26 -11.99 50.51 0.84
N GLY A 27 -12.51 50.79 -0.35
CA GLY A 27 -13.82 51.27 -0.81
C GLY A 27 -13.61 52.28 -1.97
N THR A 28 -14.38 52.11 -3.06
CA THR A 28 -14.66 53.05 -4.19
C THR A 28 -13.61 53.21 -5.30
N ALA A 29 -13.92 53.47 -6.60
CA ALA A 29 -15.07 53.26 -7.49
C ALA A 29 -14.68 53.74 -8.93
N SER A 30 -15.18 53.07 -9.97
CA SER A 30 -15.48 53.52 -11.38
C SER A 30 -14.33 54.03 -12.28
N THR A 31 -14.29 53.79 -13.60
CA THR A 31 -15.30 54.00 -14.67
C THR A 31 -15.08 53.07 -15.89
N SER A 32 -16.10 52.33 -16.34
CA SER A 32 -16.91 52.54 -17.57
C SER A 32 -16.20 52.44 -18.95
N ALA A 33 -16.55 51.42 -19.73
CA ALA A 33 -17.06 51.57 -21.10
C ALA A 33 -17.84 50.31 -21.55
N ALA A 34 -19.07 50.54 -22.00
CA ALA A 34 -19.97 49.59 -22.67
C ALA A 34 -19.35 49.06 -24.00
N VAL A 35 -19.75 47.93 -24.58
CA VAL A 35 -20.95 47.78 -25.45
C VAL A 35 -21.38 46.31 -25.56
N ARG A 36 -22.62 46.08 -25.09
CA ARG A 36 -23.80 45.30 -25.55
C ARG A 36 -23.76 44.14 -26.60
N PRO A 37 -24.83 43.28 -26.58
CA PRO A 37 -24.83 41.87 -26.96
C PRO A 37 -25.71 41.52 -28.18
N THR A 38 -25.67 40.27 -28.63
CA THR A 38 -26.73 39.52 -29.34
C THR A 38 -26.19 38.09 -29.58
N ASP A 39 -26.92 36.99 -29.65
CA ASP A 39 -28.27 36.58 -29.23
C ASP A 39 -28.44 35.12 -29.72
N VAL A 40 -29.12 34.31 -28.91
CA VAL A 40 -29.96 33.15 -29.28
C VAL A 40 -29.34 31.86 -29.86
N GLY A 41 -29.48 30.81 -29.03
CA GLY A 41 -30.35 29.66 -29.30
C GLY A 41 -29.68 28.44 -29.94
N GLN A 42 -30.16 27.21 -29.77
CA GLN A 42 -31.19 26.60 -28.94
C GLN A 42 -31.04 25.08 -29.13
N ALA A 43 -31.27 24.32 -28.06
CA ALA A 43 -31.72 22.93 -27.95
C ALA A 43 -31.55 21.95 -29.14
N ALA A 44 -31.06 20.75 -28.84
CA ALA A 44 -31.91 19.55 -28.68
C ALA A 44 -31.02 18.30 -28.57
N GLY A 45 -31.45 17.38 -27.70
CA GLY A 45 -30.79 16.09 -27.50
C GLY A 45 -30.97 15.14 -28.68
N GLN A 46 -30.07 14.15 -28.74
CA GLN A 46 -30.26 12.88 -29.42
C GLN A 46 -29.50 11.82 -28.61
N ASP A 47 -30.24 11.13 -27.75
CA ASP A 47 -30.28 9.68 -27.62
C ASP A 47 -29.41 8.94 -28.66
N ALA A 48 -28.31 8.37 -28.17
CA ALA A 48 -27.60 7.30 -28.86
C ALA A 48 -27.33 6.20 -27.84
N GLU A 49 -28.24 5.23 -27.87
CA GLU A 49 -28.15 3.94 -27.24
C GLU A 49 -26.91 3.22 -27.80
N SER A 50 -25.79 3.28 -27.09
CA SER A 50 -24.64 2.43 -27.42
C SER A 50 -24.90 1.05 -26.85
N ALA A 51 -25.29 0.16 -27.75
CA ALA A 51 -25.47 -1.25 -27.52
C ALA A 51 -24.27 -1.85 -26.77
N VAL A 52 -24.53 -2.32 -25.55
CA VAL A 52 -23.71 -3.37 -24.94
C VAL A 52 -23.92 -4.63 -25.76
N SER A 53 -22.92 -5.01 -26.53
CA SER A 53 -22.88 -6.26 -27.28
C SER A 53 -21.45 -6.73 -27.35
N GLY A 54 -21.12 -7.64 -26.43
CA GLY A 54 -19.80 -8.21 -26.30
C GLY A 54 -19.74 -9.11 -25.07
N ALA A 55 -20.53 -10.19 -25.08
CA ALA A 55 -20.20 -11.35 -24.26
C ALA A 55 -18.90 -11.95 -24.85
N GLY A 56 -17.79 -11.64 -24.21
CA GLY A 56 -16.60 -12.47 -24.21
C GLY A 56 -16.30 -12.74 -22.74
N GLU A 57 -16.36 -13.99 -22.34
CA GLU A 57 -15.93 -14.44 -21.02
C GLU A 57 -14.43 -14.18 -20.88
N ASP A 58 -14.08 -13.03 -20.34
CA ASP A 58 -12.83 -12.81 -19.62
C ASP A 58 -13.25 -12.26 -18.27
N ALA A 59 -13.26 -13.14 -17.26
CA ALA A 59 -13.49 -12.74 -15.89
C ALA A 59 -12.34 -11.81 -15.52
N GLY A 60 -12.55 -10.51 -15.72
CA GLY A 60 -11.50 -9.50 -15.71
C GLY A 60 -10.61 -9.63 -14.49
N GLN A 61 -9.43 -10.20 -14.68
CA GLN A 61 -8.29 -9.87 -13.85
C GLN A 61 -7.97 -8.40 -14.15
N PHE A 62 -8.46 -7.49 -13.30
CA PHE A 62 -7.77 -6.22 -13.17
C PHE A 62 -6.37 -6.57 -12.67
N PRO A 63 -5.31 -6.37 -13.47
CA PRO A 63 -3.97 -6.64 -12.99
C PRO A 63 -3.74 -5.80 -11.74
N LEU A 64 -3.28 -6.44 -10.66
CA LEU A 64 -2.89 -5.72 -9.46
C LEU A 64 -1.85 -4.64 -9.85
N ASP A 65 -1.98 -3.46 -9.27
CA ASP A 65 -0.97 -2.40 -9.43
C ASP A 65 0.31 -2.83 -8.73
N ASP A 66 1.32 -3.24 -9.50
CA ASP A 66 2.57 -3.74 -8.93
C ASP A 66 3.32 -2.67 -8.14
N THR A 67 3.11 -1.39 -8.45
CA THR A 67 3.73 -0.28 -7.74
C THR A 67 3.27 -0.18 -6.29
N ALA A 68 2.10 -0.72 -5.96
CA ALA A 68 1.59 -0.79 -4.58
C ALA A 68 2.52 -1.63 -3.68
N PHE A 69 3.15 -2.67 -4.23
CA PHE A 69 4.04 -3.58 -3.51
C PHE A 69 5.46 -3.06 -3.37
N ILE A 70 5.93 -2.22 -4.28
CA ILE A 70 7.33 -1.78 -4.29
C ILE A 70 7.59 -0.82 -3.13
N GLY A 71 8.59 -1.12 -2.30
CA GLY A 71 8.97 -0.26 -1.20
C GLY A 71 9.73 -0.94 -0.06
N GLU A 72 9.95 -0.14 0.99
CA GLU A 72 10.41 -0.55 2.30
C GLU A 72 9.22 -0.49 3.28
N TYR A 73 9.12 -1.49 4.15
CA TYR A 73 8.06 -1.63 5.12
C TYR A 73 8.66 -1.96 6.50
N LEU A 74 8.12 -1.31 7.53
CA LEU A 74 8.52 -1.50 8.92
C LEU A 74 7.68 -2.59 9.56
N ASP A 75 8.32 -3.45 10.34
CA ASP A 75 7.63 -4.37 11.26
C ASP A 75 6.84 -3.57 12.30
N SER A 76 5.59 -3.98 12.56
CA SER A 76 4.69 -3.26 13.47
C SER A 76 5.11 -3.28 14.94
N ASP A 77 5.90 -4.26 15.36
CA ASP A 77 6.34 -4.41 16.75
C ASP A 77 7.66 -3.68 17.03
N GLY A 78 8.50 -3.49 16.01
CA GLY A 78 9.83 -2.90 16.13
C GLY A 78 10.02 -1.51 15.53
N ASP A 79 9.13 -1.04 14.65
CA ASP A 79 9.37 0.13 13.77
C ASP A 79 10.70 0.02 12.98
N GLU A 80 11.20 -1.21 12.78
CA GLU A 80 12.43 -1.53 12.07
C GLU A 80 12.07 -2.03 10.67
N PRO A 81 12.81 -1.62 9.61
CA PRO A 81 12.53 -2.08 8.27
C PRO A 81 12.79 -3.58 8.22
N ASN A 82 11.76 -4.33 7.83
CA ASN A 82 11.70 -5.79 7.94
C ASN A 82 10.85 -6.42 6.82
N LEU A 83 10.39 -5.64 5.85
CA LEU A 83 9.95 -6.16 4.57
C LEU A 83 10.42 -5.20 3.47
N GLU A 84 11.05 -5.73 2.44
CA GLU A 84 11.48 -4.98 1.28
C GLU A 84 11.09 -5.71 0.01
N ILE A 85 10.51 -4.98 -0.94
CA ILE A 85 10.06 -5.53 -2.20
C ILE A 85 10.56 -4.63 -3.33
N ALA A 86 11.33 -5.20 -4.25
CA ALA A 86 11.83 -4.53 -5.45
C ALA A 86 11.48 -5.31 -6.71
N LYS A 87 11.40 -4.61 -7.84
CA LYS A 87 11.30 -5.26 -9.16
C LYS A 87 12.68 -5.79 -9.54
N GLY A 88 12.75 -7.06 -9.93
CA GLY A 88 13.92 -7.68 -10.55
C GLY A 88 13.97 -7.44 -12.06
N ASP A 89 15.17 -7.58 -12.65
CA ASP A 89 15.38 -7.39 -14.09
C ASP A 89 14.74 -8.52 -14.94
N ASP A 90 14.45 -9.66 -14.34
CA ASP A 90 13.80 -10.83 -14.95
C ASP A 90 12.26 -10.74 -14.95
N GLY A 91 11.71 -9.62 -14.47
CA GLY A 91 10.27 -9.38 -14.36
C GLY A 91 9.63 -9.97 -13.10
N LYS A 92 10.40 -10.71 -12.28
CA LYS A 92 9.97 -11.17 -10.94
C LYS A 92 10.27 -10.08 -9.90
N TYR A 93 9.92 -10.36 -8.64
CA TYR A 93 10.21 -9.45 -7.53
C TYR A 93 11.29 -10.05 -6.64
N ILE A 94 12.16 -9.19 -6.13
CA ILE A 94 13.06 -9.51 -5.02
C ILE A 94 12.28 -9.19 -3.75
N VAL A 95 12.16 -10.16 -2.86
CA VAL A 95 11.44 -10.06 -1.59
C VAL A 95 12.40 -10.37 -0.45
N GLN A 96 12.58 -9.42 0.47
CA GLN A 96 13.32 -9.65 1.71
C GLN A 96 12.38 -9.48 2.90
N ILE A 97 12.41 -10.44 3.82
CA ILE A 97 11.51 -10.48 4.98
C ILE A 97 12.35 -10.67 6.24
N GLY A 98 12.44 -9.63 7.05
CA GLY A 98 12.84 -9.71 8.44
C GLY A 98 11.64 -10.10 9.31
N ILE A 99 11.84 -11.13 10.13
CA ILE A 99 10.85 -11.59 11.11
C ILE A 99 11.43 -11.23 12.46
N PHE A 100 10.78 -10.28 13.16
CA PHE A 100 11.34 -9.61 14.33
C PHE A 100 12.01 -10.58 15.31
N ARG A 101 13.34 -10.44 15.47
CA ARG A 101 14.23 -11.24 16.33
C ARG A 101 14.30 -12.75 16.05
N LEU A 102 13.65 -13.24 15.00
CA LEU A 102 13.61 -14.65 14.65
C LEU A 102 14.53 -14.98 13.47
N ALA A 103 14.36 -14.31 12.33
CA ALA A 103 15.13 -14.58 11.12
C ALA A 103 15.05 -13.46 10.08
N THR A 104 15.90 -13.56 9.07
CA THR A 104 15.79 -12.78 7.83
C THR A 104 15.79 -13.75 6.66
N LEU A 105 14.79 -13.64 5.80
CA LEU A 105 14.68 -14.32 4.50
C LEU A 105 15.15 -13.33 3.43
N SER A 106 16.33 -13.53 2.86
CA SER A 106 16.95 -12.56 1.94
C SER A 106 16.95 -12.98 0.47
N ASP A 107 16.55 -14.22 0.18
CA ASP A 107 16.56 -14.85 -1.15
C ASP A 107 15.15 -14.99 -1.74
N GLY A 108 14.18 -14.24 -1.21
CA GLY A 108 12.80 -14.33 -1.63
C GLY A 108 12.59 -13.89 -3.08
N ILE A 109 11.88 -14.72 -3.84
CA ILE A 109 11.46 -14.44 -5.20
C ILE A 109 9.95 -14.35 -5.22
N GLY A 110 9.42 -13.21 -5.67
CA GLY A 110 8.00 -12.92 -5.76
C GLY A 110 7.43 -12.99 -7.18
N GLU A 111 6.18 -13.39 -7.29
CA GLU A 111 5.36 -13.38 -8.51
C GLU A 111 3.98 -12.80 -8.21
N LEU A 112 3.50 -11.88 -9.05
CA LEU A 112 2.20 -11.24 -8.86
C LEU A 112 1.10 -12.16 -9.43
N THR A 113 0.11 -12.48 -8.61
CA THR A 113 -1.07 -13.26 -8.98
C THR A 113 -2.34 -12.45 -8.73
N ALA A 114 -3.52 -13.03 -8.93
CA ALA A 114 -4.78 -12.37 -8.61
C ALA A 114 -5.00 -12.23 -7.09
N ASP A 115 -4.36 -13.06 -6.27
CA ASP A 115 -4.54 -13.13 -4.82
C ASP A 115 -3.52 -12.28 -4.05
N GLY A 116 -2.50 -11.76 -4.72
CA GLY A 116 -1.40 -10.98 -4.13
C GLY A 116 -0.06 -11.29 -4.78
N MET A 117 1.04 -11.02 -4.08
CA MET A 117 2.37 -11.45 -4.48
C MET A 117 2.72 -12.77 -3.78
N GLU A 118 2.70 -13.87 -4.52
CA GLU A 118 3.23 -15.14 -4.04
C GLU A 118 4.74 -15.06 -3.94
N PHE A 119 5.34 -15.58 -2.87
CA PHE A 119 6.79 -15.65 -2.73
C PHE A 119 7.27 -17.05 -2.35
N THR A 120 8.51 -17.36 -2.73
CA THR A 120 9.28 -18.50 -2.23
C THR A 120 10.63 -18.00 -1.74
N ALA A 121 11.09 -18.50 -0.60
CA ALA A 121 12.40 -18.21 -0.01
C ALA A 121 12.98 -19.47 0.65
N THR A 122 14.16 -19.36 1.24
CA THR A 122 14.78 -20.42 2.04
C THR A 122 14.74 -20.04 3.52
N ASP A 123 14.25 -20.94 4.38
CA ASP A 123 14.24 -20.75 5.82
C ASP A 123 15.65 -20.93 6.45
N PRO A 124 15.83 -20.60 7.74
CA PRO A 124 17.14 -20.79 8.40
C PRO A 124 17.63 -22.24 8.51
N SER A 125 16.76 -23.23 8.32
CA SER A 125 17.13 -24.66 8.27
C SER A 125 17.60 -25.09 6.87
N GLY A 126 17.43 -24.24 5.86
CA GLY A 126 17.72 -24.54 4.46
C GLY A 126 16.54 -25.15 3.70
N ASP A 127 15.35 -25.21 4.31
CA ASP A 127 14.15 -25.74 3.68
C ASP A 127 13.35 -24.63 2.99
N PRO A 128 12.56 -24.96 1.94
CA PRO A 128 11.70 -23.98 1.29
C PRO A 128 10.62 -23.44 2.25
N ILE A 129 10.40 -22.12 2.19
CA ILE A 129 9.29 -21.44 2.84
C ILE A 129 8.53 -20.59 1.82
N ARG A 130 7.20 -20.58 1.90
CA ARG A 130 6.33 -19.89 0.94
C ARG A 130 5.27 -19.05 1.62
N GLY A 131 4.76 -18.07 0.89
CA GLY A 131 3.64 -17.28 1.35
C GLY A 131 3.04 -16.37 0.28
N VAL A 132 2.09 -15.57 0.73
CA VAL A 132 1.45 -14.52 -0.07
C VAL A 132 1.59 -13.21 0.67
N ILE A 133 1.97 -12.16 -0.06
CA ILE A 133 1.95 -10.78 0.40
C ILE A 133 0.74 -10.10 -0.21
N THR A 134 -0.09 -9.45 0.60
CA THR A 134 -1.13 -8.53 0.14
C THR A 134 -0.82 -7.13 0.62
N VAL A 135 -1.20 -6.12 -0.16
CA VAL A 135 -1.04 -4.71 0.19
C VAL A 135 -2.37 -4.00 0.03
N GLU A 136 -2.80 -3.34 1.09
CA GLU A 136 -3.93 -2.42 1.09
C GLU A 136 -3.46 -1.08 1.66
N ASP A 137 -3.62 -0.01 0.87
CA ASP A 137 -3.10 1.33 1.14
C ASP A 137 -1.59 1.35 1.45
N GLN A 138 -1.22 1.36 2.73
CA GLN A 138 0.16 1.36 3.21
C GLN A 138 0.45 0.17 4.15
N SER A 139 -0.47 -0.79 4.24
CA SER A 139 -0.33 -1.99 5.08
C SER A 139 -0.03 -3.20 4.20
N ALA A 140 1.11 -3.84 4.44
CA ALA A 140 1.45 -5.12 3.85
C ALA A 140 1.18 -6.24 4.86
N VAL A 141 0.60 -7.34 4.39
CA VAL A 141 0.37 -8.55 5.20
C VAL A 141 1.06 -9.72 4.52
N VAL A 142 1.98 -10.34 5.25
CA VAL A 142 2.68 -11.57 4.83
C VAL A 142 1.99 -12.75 5.50
N THR A 143 1.41 -13.65 4.71
CA THR A 143 0.84 -14.91 5.19
C THR A 143 1.70 -16.07 4.71
N PHE A 144 2.30 -16.81 5.63
CA PHE A 144 3.07 -18.02 5.31
C PHE A 144 2.12 -19.17 4.97
N THR A 145 2.23 -19.73 3.77
CA THR A 145 1.32 -20.78 3.27
C THR A 145 1.95 -22.18 3.33
N GLU A 146 3.27 -22.26 3.41
CA GLU A 146 4.02 -23.51 3.56
C GLU A 146 5.32 -23.22 4.33
N SER A 147 5.56 -23.98 5.41
CA SER A 147 6.78 -23.90 6.22
C SER A 147 7.01 -25.23 6.94
N THR A 148 8.25 -25.70 6.95
CA THR A 148 8.72 -26.79 7.84
C THR A 148 9.48 -26.25 9.05
N TRP A 149 9.70 -24.94 9.13
CA TRP A 149 10.46 -24.32 10.21
C TRP A 149 9.68 -24.31 11.52
N GLU A 150 10.27 -24.80 12.60
CA GLU A 150 9.58 -25.00 13.89
C GLU A 150 9.03 -23.71 14.54
N PHE A 151 9.51 -22.53 14.10
CA PHE A 151 9.09 -21.23 14.62
C PHE A 151 8.02 -20.53 13.76
N ILE A 152 7.72 -21.04 12.56
CA ILE A 152 6.69 -20.50 11.68
C ILE A 152 5.75 -21.62 11.27
N GLU A 153 4.54 -21.56 11.80
CA GLU A 153 3.47 -22.45 11.41
C GLU A 153 2.87 -22.03 10.06
N THR A 154 2.41 -23.00 9.26
CA THR A 154 1.56 -22.70 8.11
C THR A 154 0.33 -21.91 8.55
N GLY A 155 0.12 -20.75 7.94
CA GLY A 155 -0.93 -19.79 8.26
C GLY A 155 -0.47 -18.65 9.18
N ALA A 156 0.80 -18.61 9.60
CA ALA A 156 1.33 -17.49 10.35
C ALA A 156 1.24 -16.18 9.55
N VAL A 157 0.86 -15.10 10.23
CA VAL A 157 0.61 -13.79 9.63
C VAL A 157 1.47 -12.72 10.30
N PHE A 158 2.13 -11.90 9.49
CA PHE A 158 2.94 -10.77 9.91
C PHE A 158 2.50 -9.51 9.17
N SER A 159 2.46 -8.37 9.86
CA SER A 159 1.99 -7.11 9.30
C SER A 159 3.11 -6.09 9.29
N TYR A 160 3.17 -5.31 8.22
CA TYR A 160 4.19 -4.30 7.99
C TYR A 160 3.55 -3.01 7.49
N THR A 161 4.14 -1.86 7.85
CA THR A 161 3.67 -0.54 7.41
C THR A 161 4.69 0.08 6.46
N LYS A 162 4.22 0.57 5.30
CA LYS A 162 5.08 1.18 4.28
C LYS A 162 5.78 2.43 4.83
N SER A 163 7.11 2.46 4.80
CA SER A 163 7.93 3.62 5.16
C SER A 163 8.39 4.41 3.94
N SER A 164 8.57 3.75 2.79
CA SER A 164 9.16 4.34 1.58
C SER A 164 8.71 3.60 0.33
N ASP A 165 8.45 4.34 -0.76
CA ASP A 165 8.24 3.74 -2.11
C ASP A 165 9.56 3.34 -2.78
N ARG A 166 10.70 3.68 -2.18
CA ARG A 166 12.02 3.30 -2.65
C ARG A 166 12.52 2.13 -1.81
N PRO A 167 12.64 0.91 -2.39
CA PRO A 167 13.17 -0.23 -1.67
C PRO A 167 14.66 -0.04 -1.38
N ASN A 168 15.12 -0.63 -0.28
CA ASN A 168 16.49 -0.53 0.21
C ASN A 168 17.15 -1.92 0.32
N ILE A 169 17.01 -2.71 -0.75
CA ILE A 169 17.42 -4.12 -0.82
C ILE A 169 18.76 -4.38 -0.13
N TRP A 170 18.70 -5.02 1.04
CA TRP A 170 19.89 -5.41 1.80
C TRP A 170 20.62 -6.50 1.01
N SER A 171 21.60 -6.10 0.21
CA SER A 171 22.50 -6.97 -0.56
C SER A 171 21.94 -7.75 -1.77
N ALA A 172 21.22 -7.09 -2.69
CA ALA A 172 21.14 -7.56 -4.09
C ALA A 172 22.02 -6.76 -5.07
N ALA A 173 22.86 -5.85 -4.58
CA ALA A 173 23.92 -5.24 -5.36
C ALA A 173 25.23 -6.02 -5.17
N ALA A 174 25.68 -6.67 -6.24
CA ALA A 174 26.97 -7.33 -6.46
C ALA A 174 27.06 -8.84 -6.10
N GLY A 175 26.69 -9.66 -7.09
CA GLY A 175 27.18 -11.01 -7.33
C GLY A 175 27.14 -11.30 -8.82
#